data_AF-A0AAU9VT20-F1
#
_entry.id   AF-A0AAU9VT20-F1
#
_cell.length_a   1.000
_cell.length_b   1.000
_cell.length_c   1.000
_cell.angle_alpha   90.00
_cell.angle_beta   90.00
_cell.angle_gamma   90.00
#
_symmetry.space_group_name_H-M   'P 1'
#
loop_
_entity.id
_entity.type
_entity.pdbx_description
1 polymer ?
#
loop_
_entity_poly.entity_id
_entity_poly.type
_entity_poly.pdbx_seq_one_letter_code
_entity_poly.pdbx_strand_id
1 'polypeptide(L)'
;MSSGEHDVLQDQLEDGEPENRNVESTESIESQVTLESEITSGRDKLLKNFFMEKVLDSKKTYHYTGMKKDYLELIYSEIKIKSERINMWKGSRRTKTGKIQDKYLKKRREMVKLTTKEQFIFTLVRLRRNPSLEMLCDIFGIDKGTGSKIFITWILFLEKELNFLLPFSTREEMIRVPKPKCFTKKSLNNLEQ
;
A
#
# COMPACT_ATOMS: atom_id res chain seq x y z
N MET A 1 -20.80 -7.57 78.99
CA MET A 1 -20.40 -6.75 77.82
C MET A 1 -19.32 -5.78 78.27
N SER A 2 -18.05 -6.11 78.04
CA SER A 2 -16.90 -5.21 78.17
C SER A 2 -15.66 -5.91 77.58
N SER A 3 -15.18 -5.34 76.48
CA SER A 3 -13.81 -5.03 76.04
C SER A 3 -12.59 -5.93 76.39
N GLY A 4 -11.62 -5.94 75.45
CA GLY A 4 -10.24 -6.43 75.61
C GLY A 4 -9.83 -7.30 74.41
N GLU A 5 -9.38 -6.83 73.25
CA GLU A 5 -8.23 -5.97 72.90
C GLU A 5 -6.85 -6.65 73.07
N HIS A 6 -6.06 -6.64 71.98
CA HIS A 6 -4.59 -6.78 71.88
C HIS A 6 -3.94 -8.17 72.13
N ASP A 7 -2.85 -8.62 71.49
CA ASP A 7 -2.04 -8.25 70.31
C ASP A 7 -0.85 -9.25 70.26
N VAL A 8 -0.10 -9.28 69.14
CA VAL A 8 1.37 -9.51 69.07
C VAL A 8 1.98 -10.94 69.13
N LEU A 9 2.48 -11.36 67.95
CA LEU A 9 3.78 -12.02 67.59
C LEU A 9 4.14 -13.42 68.16
N GLN A 10 4.97 -14.27 67.54
CA GLN A 10 5.49 -14.58 66.19
C GLN A 10 6.54 -15.69 66.42
N ASP A 11 6.48 -16.81 65.69
CA ASP A 11 7.59 -17.78 65.48
C ASP A 11 7.09 -18.84 64.46
N GLN A 12 7.42 -18.76 63.16
CA GLN A 12 8.66 -19.16 62.43
C GLN A 12 8.69 -20.65 61.99
N LEU A 13 8.95 -20.82 60.68
CA LEU A 13 9.51 -21.97 59.93
C LEU A 13 8.57 -23.09 59.40
N GLU A 14 8.37 -23.15 58.08
CA GLU A 14 9.18 -24.00 57.19
C GLU A 14 8.93 -23.73 55.68
N ASP A 15 9.97 -24.02 54.91
CA ASP A 15 10.29 -23.56 53.55
C ASP A 15 9.48 -24.17 52.40
N GLY A 16 9.42 -23.42 51.29
CA GLY A 16 9.00 -23.92 49.98
C GLY A 16 9.01 -22.84 48.90
N GLU A 17 10.19 -22.52 48.34
CA GLU A 17 10.27 -21.91 47.01
C GLU A 17 9.51 -22.77 45.98
N PRO A 18 8.99 -22.15 44.90
CA PRO A 18 9.68 -22.42 43.65
C PRO A 18 9.86 -21.20 42.72
N GLU A 19 11.08 -21.15 42.20
CA GLU A 19 11.43 -20.95 40.78
C GLU A 19 11.11 -19.60 40.14
N ASN A 20 12.04 -18.69 40.40
CA ASN A 20 12.53 -17.70 39.46
C ASN A 20 13.12 -18.37 38.19
N ARG A 21 12.37 -18.47 37.09
CA ARG A 21 12.91 -18.88 35.77
C ARG A 21 11.97 -18.51 34.60
N ASN A 22 11.78 -17.21 34.28
CA ASN A 22 11.33 -16.82 32.92
C ASN A 22 11.38 -15.33 32.52
N VAL A 23 11.91 -14.41 33.34
CA VAL A 23 11.81 -12.95 33.02
C VAL A 23 12.96 -12.47 32.13
N GLU A 24 14.15 -13.08 32.22
CA GLU A 24 15.36 -12.63 31.50
C GLU A 24 15.38 -13.04 30.01
N SER A 25 14.57 -14.05 29.65
CA SER A 25 14.47 -14.58 28.29
C SER A 25 13.59 -13.70 27.38
N THR A 26 12.58 -13.04 27.94
CA THR A 26 11.60 -12.26 27.17
C THR A 26 12.11 -10.89 26.75
N GLU A 27 12.85 -10.19 27.62
CA GLU A 27 13.49 -8.90 27.27
C GLU A 27 14.58 -9.03 26.20
N SER A 28 15.32 -10.14 26.23
CA SER A 28 16.37 -10.45 25.25
C SER A 28 15.79 -10.76 23.85
N ILE A 29 14.61 -11.38 23.79
CA ILE A 29 13.91 -11.66 22.53
C ILE A 29 13.26 -10.38 21.99
N GLU A 30 12.62 -9.58 22.83
CA GLU A 30 11.95 -8.35 22.42
C GLU A 30 12.93 -7.28 21.92
N SER A 31 14.12 -7.20 22.54
CA SER A 31 15.24 -6.34 22.09
C SER A 31 15.87 -6.81 20.77
N GLN A 32 16.02 -8.12 20.55
CA GLN A 32 16.51 -8.65 19.27
C GLN A 32 15.49 -8.44 18.14
N VAL A 33 14.20 -8.64 18.41
CA VAL A 33 13.10 -8.41 17.45
C VAL A 33 13.01 -6.92 17.07
N THR A 34 13.19 -6.01 18.03
CA THR A 34 13.22 -4.57 17.72
C THR A 34 14.42 -4.19 16.86
N LEU A 35 15.62 -4.67 17.18
CA LEU A 35 16.83 -4.42 16.37
C LEU A 35 16.73 -4.98 14.95
N GLU A 36 16.24 -6.21 14.77
CA GLU A 36 16.02 -6.79 13.43
C GLU A 36 14.96 -6.03 12.62
N SER A 37 13.91 -5.55 13.29
CA SER A 37 12.87 -4.73 12.65
C SER A 37 13.40 -3.37 12.18
N GLU A 38 14.33 -2.76 12.93
CA GLU A 38 14.98 -1.50 12.57
C GLU A 38 15.96 -1.67 11.41
N ILE A 39 16.75 -2.74 11.42
CA ILE A 39 17.69 -3.09 10.33
C ILE A 39 16.92 -3.36 9.03
N THR A 40 15.82 -4.13 9.12
CA THR A 40 14.97 -4.44 7.95
C THR A 40 14.31 -3.18 7.41
N SER A 41 13.78 -2.32 8.29
CA SER A 41 13.22 -1.01 7.92
C SER A 41 14.24 -0.10 7.22
N GLY A 42 15.49 -0.09 7.70
CA GLY A 42 16.59 0.64 7.08
C GLY A 42 16.94 0.11 5.68
N ARG A 43 17.02 -1.21 5.52
CA ARG A 43 17.29 -1.87 4.23
C ARG A 43 16.20 -1.57 3.21
N ASP A 44 14.94 -1.69 3.60
CA ASP A 44 13.78 -1.43 2.74
C ASP A 44 13.77 0.02 2.26
N LYS A 45 14.07 0.96 3.16
CA LYS A 45 14.18 2.38 2.83
C LYS A 45 15.29 2.65 1.82
N LEU A 46 16.45 2.01 1.99
CA LEU A 46 17.57 2.13 1.05
C LEU A 46 17.21 1.54 -0.33
N LEU A 47 16.66 0.34 -0.37
CA LEU A 47 16.29 -0.33 -1.61
C LEU A 47 15.27 0.49 -2.41
N LYS A 48 14.25 1.01 -1.72
CA LYS A 48 13.27 1.92 -2.30
C LYS A 48 13.92 3.19 -2.85
N ASN A 49 14.81 3.84 -2.09
CA ASN A 49 15.47 5.07 -2.52
C ASN A 49 16.33 4.85 -3.77
N PHE A 50 17.14 3.80 -3.80
CA PHE A 50 17.94 3.43 -4.99
C PHE A 50 17.05 3.10 -6.19
N PHE A 51 15.91 2.44 -5.95
CA PHE A 51 14.95 2.16 -7.02
C PHE A 51 14.34 3.44 -7.58
N MET A 52 13.90 4.35 -6.71
CA MET A 52 13.33 5.64 -7.12
C MET A 52 14.34 6.50 -7.89
N GLU A 53 15.61 6.51 -7.46
CA GLU A 53 16.69 7.19 -8.18
C GLU A 53 16.86 6.62 -9.59
N LYS A 54 16.89 5.29 -9.73
CA LYS A 54 16.99 4.62 -11.05
C LYS A 54 15.80 4.90 -11.95
N VAL A 55 14.60 5.00 -11.40
CA VAL A 55 13.38 5.28 -12.19
C VAL A 55 13.31 6.75 -12.61
N LEU A 56 13.76 7.67 -11.76
CA LEU A 56 13.75 9.12 -12.02
C LEU A 56 14.98 9.63 -12.79
N ASP A 57 15.91 8.74 -13.13
CA ASP A 57 17.00 9.03 -14.07
C ASP A 57 16.43 9.26 -15.48
N SER A 58 16.80 10.40 -16.09
CA SER A 58 16.28 10.87 -17.38
C SER A 58 16.39 9.81 -18.49
N LYS A 59 17.46 9.01 -18.47
CA LYS A 59 17.69 7.95 -19.46
C LYS A 59 16.77 6.74 -19.28
N LYS A 60 16.35 6.47 -18.05
CA LYS A 60 15.62 5.24 -17.67
C LYS A 60 14.15 5.49 -17.39
N THR A 61 13.73 6.72 -17.13
CA THR A 61 12.34 7.05 -16.80
C THR A 61 11.36 6.49 -17.83
N TYR A 62 11.61 6.73 -19.12
CA TYR A 62 10.76 6.21 -20.19
C TYR A 62 10.66 4.67 -20.17
N HIS A 63 11.77 3.98 -19.91
CA HIS A 63 11.78 2.53 -19.83
C HIS A 63 10.84 2.02 -18.73
N TYR A 64 10.89 2.63 -17.55
CA TYR A 64 10.13 2.21 -16.37
C TYR A 64 8.68 2.68 -16.36
N THR A 65 8.41 3.95 -16.70
CA THR A 65 7.09 4.57 -16.54
C THR A 65 6.32 4.69 -17.85
N GLY A 66 7.00 4.55 -19.00
CA GLY A 66 6.41 4.72 -20.32
C GLY A 66 6.31 6.17 -20.80
N MET A 67 6.85 7.13 -20.06
CA MET A 67 6.80 8.56 -20.39
C MET A 67 8.14 9.25 -20.10
N LYS A 68 8.45 10.34 -20.83
CA LYS A 68 9.67 11.12 -20.56
C LYS A 68 9.56 11.81 -19.20
N LYS A 69 10.71 12.12 -18.60
CA LYS A 69 10.81 12.72 -17.27
C LYS A 69 9.99 14.01 -17.13
N ASP A 70 10.08 14.91 -18.11
CA ASP A 70 9.38 16.20 -18.05
C ASP A 70 7.86 16.02 -18.04
N TYR A 71 7.34 15.12 -18.88
CA TYR A 71 5.90 14.80 -18.90
C TYR A 71 5.45 14.10 -17.61
N LEU A 72 6.28 13.22 -17.06
CA LEU A 72 6.01 12.55 -15.80
C LEU A 72 5.88 13.56 -14.65
N GLU A 73 6.80 14.51 -14.58
CA GLU A 73 6.81 15.55 -13.56
C GLU A 73 5.65 16.51 -13.72
N LEU A 74 5.31 16.90 -14.96
CA LEU A 74 4.16 17.72 -15.28
C LEU A 74 2.84 17.05 -14.89
N ILE A 75 2.63 15.78 -15.27
CA ILE A 75 1.41 15.04 -14.89
C ILE A 75 1.33 14.94 -13.37
N TYR A 76 2.44 14.64 -12.71
CA TYR A 76 2.47 14.54 -11.26
C TYR A 76 2.14 15.88 -10.58
N SER A 77 2.63 17.01 -11.09
CA SER A 77 2.32 18.32 -10.50
C SER A 77 0.83 18.66 -10.55
N GLU A 78 0.15 18.32 -11.66
CA GLU A 78 -1.29 18.54 -11.81
C GLU A 78 -2.12 17.70 -10.83
N ILE A 79 -1.76 16.43 -10.66
CA ILE A 79 -2.53 15.51 -9.81
C ILE A 79 -2.12 15.58 -8.33
N LYS A 80 -0.98 16.19 -7.99
CA LYS A 80 -0.37 16.16 -6.64
C LYS A 80 -1.37 16.54 -5.55
N ILE A 81 -2.03 17.69 -5.70
CA ILE A 81 -2.95 18.25 -4.69
C ILE A 81 -4.12 17.29 -4.43
N LYS A 82 -4.68 16.71 -5.50
CA LYS A 82 -5.78 15.74 -5.39
C LYS A 82 -5.29 14.41 -4.84
N SER A 83 -4.06 14.00 -5.19
CA SER A 83 -3.47 12.75 -4.76
C SER A 83 -3.28 12.67 -3.24
N GLU A 84 -2.99 13.79 -2.60
CA GLU A 84 -2.84 13.90 -1.15
C GLU A 84 -4.17 13.73 -0.39
N ARG A 85 -5.30 13.84 -1.10
CA ARG A 85 -6.65 13.70 -0.55
C ARG A 85 -7.30 12.35 -0.91
N ILE A 86 -6.56 11.45 -1.56
CA ILE A 86 -7.10 10.16 -1.98
C ILE A 86 -7.43 9.28 -0.77
N ASN A 87 -8.58 8.62 -0.86
CA ASN A 87 -8.97 7.58 0.06
C ASN A 87 -8.47 6.22 -0.40
N MET A 88 -7.61 5.59 0.41
CA MET A 88 -7.16 4.23 0.14
C MET A 88 -8.35 3.27 0.08
N TRP A 89 -8.35 2.42 -0.95
CA TRP A 89 -9.34 1.39 -1.20
C TRP A 89 -9.44 0.40 -0.03
N LYS A 90 -10.67 0.08 0.38
CA LYS A 90 -10.96 -0.89 1.45
C LYS A 90 -11.82 -2.07 0.96
N GLY A 91 -11.98 -2.21 -0.36
CA GLY A 91 -12.92 -3.15 -0.97
C GLY A 91 -14.22 -2.46 -1.37
N SER A 92 -14.93 -3.05 -2.35
CA SER A 92 -16.14 -2.49 -2.95
C SER A 92 -17.23 -2.18 -1.91
N ARG A 93 -17.40 -3.05 -0.91
CA ARG A 93 -18.45 -2.91 0.13
C ARG A 93 -18.10 -1.98 1.30
N ARG A 94 -16.81 -1.70 1.53
CA ARG A 94 -16.32 -0.99 2.74
C ARG A 94 -15.73 0.39 2.46
N THR A 95 -15.61 0.76 1.18
CA THR A 95 -15.10 2.07 0.79
C THR A 95 -16.25 3.07 0.89
N LYS A 96 -16.24 3.92 1.93
CA LYS A 96 -17.25 4.99 2.10
C LYS A 96 -17.08 6.03 1.00
N THR A 97 -18.13 6.28 0.24
CA THR A 97 -18.20 7.39 -0.73
C THR A 97 -18.53 8.67 0.05
N GLY A 98 -17.53 9.51 0.31
CA GLY A 98 -17.72 10.76 1.05
C GLY A 98 -16.42 11.52 1.29
N LYS A 99 -16.52 12.82 1.61
CA LYS A 99 -15.38 13.67 1.95
C LYS A 99 -14.89 13.28 3.35
N ILE A 100 -13.60 13.00 3.49
CA ILE A 100 -12.96 12.81 4.79
C ILE A 100 -12.62 14.17 5.38
N GLN A 101 -12.87 14.37 6.68
CA GLN A 101 -12.46 15.59 7.38
C GLN A 101 -10.93 15.66 7.49
N ASP A 102 -10.36 16.85 7.36
CA ASP A 102 -8.90 17.06 7.27
C ASP A 102 -8.12 16.50 8.48
N LYS A 103 -8.73 16.46 9.68
CA LYS A 103 -8.14 15.83 10.88
C LYS A 103 -7.76 14.35 10.66
N TYR A 104 -8.57 13.60 9.92
CA TYR A 104 -8.31 12.18 9.64
C TYR A 104 -7.38 11.98 8.44
N LEU A 105 -7.22 12.98 7.57
CA LEU A 105 -6.25 12.93 6.47
C LEU A 105 -4.82 12.93 6.99
N LYS A 106 -4.51 13.79 7.98
CA LYS A 106 -3.16 13.85 8.57
C LYS A 106 -2.74 12.51 9.18
N LYS A 107 -3.59 11.96 10.06
CA LYS A 107 -3.35 10.65 10.68
C LYS A 107 -3.22 9.52 9.65
N ARG A 108 -3.99 9.55 8.55
CA ARG A 108 -3.85 8.56 7.48
C ARG A 108 -2.53 8.71 6.72
N ARG A 109 -2.09 9.94 6.43
CA ARG A 109 -0.79 10.16 5.77
C ARG A 109 0.36 9.59 6.60
N GLU A 110 0.30 9.77 7.91
CA GLU A 110 1.28 9.19 8.85
C GLU A 110 1.28 7.66 8.84
N MET A 111 0.14 7.02 8.55
CA MET A 111 0.05 5.55 8.46
C MET A 111 0.58 4.99 7.13
N VAL A 112 0.70 5.79 6.06
CA VAL A 112 1.14 5.28 4.76
C VAL A 112 2.66 5.40 4.67
N LYS A 113 3.34 4.25 4.64
CA LYS A 113 4.81 4.15 4.51
C LYS A 113 5.39 4.80 3.24
N LEU A 114 4.53 5.12 2.27
CA LEU A 114 4.91 5.64 0.95
C LEU A 114 4.32 7.02 0.68
N THR A 115 5.15 7.90 0.14
CA THR A 115 4.73 9.21 -0.38
C THR A 115 3.82 9.05 -1.59
N THR A 116 3.04 10.10 -1.91
CA THR A 116 2.18 10.11 -3.10
C THR A 116 2.98 9.93 -4.39
N LYS A 117 4.20 10.52 -4.47
CA LYS A 117 5.10 10.34 -5.63
C LYS A 117 5.55 8.89 -5.78
N GLU A 118 5.95 8.24 -4.68
CA GLU A 118 6.35 6.83 -4.71
C GLU A 118 5.19 5.93 -5.13
N GLN A 119 3.98 6.17 -4.62
CA GLN A 119 2.79 5.40 -5.01
C GLN A 119 2.42 5.60 -6.48
N PHE A 120 2.57 6.82 -7.00
CA PHE A 120 2.38 7.13 -8.41
C PHE A 120 3.36 6.34 -9.28
N ILE A 121 4.67 6.38 -8.94
CA ILE A 121 5.71 5.63 -9.66
C ILE A 121 5.48 4.13 -9.56
N PHE A 122 5.16 3.61 -8.37
CA PHE A 122 4.79 2.21 -8.16
C PHE A 122 3.71 1.76 -9.14
N THR A 123 2.66 2.57 -9.31
CA THR A 123 1.54 2.27 -10.21
C THR A 123 1.96 2.30 -11.67
N LEU A 124 2.72 3.31 -12.11
CA LEU A 124 3.18 3.42 -13.50
C LEU A 124 4.15 2.31 -13.90
N VAL A 125 5.10 1.98 -13.02
CA VAL A 125 6.03 0.86 -13.24
C VAL A 125 5.26 -0.44 -13.38
N ARG A 126 4.26 -0.65 -12.51
CA ARG A 126 3.41 -1.84 -12.57
C ARG A 126 2.64 -1.94 -13.89
N LEU A 127 2.05 -0.83 -14.35
CA LEU A 127 1.33 -0.76 -15.63
C LEU A 127 2.24 -1.01 -16.83
N ARG A 128 3.46 -0.43 -16.83
CA ARG A 128 4.35 -0.47 -18.00
C ARG A 128 5.14 -1.77 -18.11
N ARG A 129 5.69 -2.25 -16.98
CA ARG A 129 6.63 -3.38 -16.96
C ARG A 129 6.02 -4.69 -16.48
N ASN A 130 4.80 -4.63 -15.92
CA ASN A 130 4.10 -5.78 -15.36
C ASN A 130 4.96 -6.67 -14.41
N PRO A 131 5.78 -6.12 -13.50
CA PRO A 131 6.45 -6.92 -12.47
C PRO A 131 5.42 -7.63 -11.58
N SER A 132 5.84 -8.69 -10.89
CA SER A 132 4.99 -9.29 -9.86
C SER A 132 4.70 -8.26 -8.76
N LEU A 133 3.52 -8.36 -8.14
CA LEU A 133 3.17 -7.45 -7.05
C LEU A 133 4.12 -7.64 -5.87
N GLU A 134 4.51 -8.88 -5.65
CA GLU A 134 5.42 -9.30 -4.57
C GLU A 134 6.78 -8.63 -4.71
N MET A 135 7.43 -8.76 -5.87
CA MET A 135 8.72 -8.13 -6.13
C MET A 135 8.66 -6.61 -5.94
N LEU A 136 7.59 -5.97 -6.40
CA LEU A 136 7.44 -4.53 -6.26
C LEU A 136 7.18 -4.13 -4.79
N CYS A 137 6.44 -4.93 -4.05
CA CYS A 137 6.22 -4.75 -2.61
C CYS A 137 7.53 -4.88 -1.82
N ASP A 138 8.36 -5.88 -2.14
CA ASP A 138 9.65 -6.11 -1.51
C ASP A 138 10.61 -4.93 -1.75
N ILE A 139 10.63 -4.37 -2.97
CA ILE A 139 11.44 -3.18 -3.30
C ILE A 139 11.02 -1.96 -2.47
N PHE A 140 9.71 -1.79 -2.24
CA PHE A 140 9.16 -0.63 -1.56
C PHE A 140 8.98 -0.82 -0.04
N GLY A 141 9.29 -1.98 0.52
CA GLY A 141 9.16 -2.27 1.95
C GLY A 141 7.71 -2.27 2.45
N ILE A 142 6.78 -2.74 1.62
CA ILE A 142 5.34 -2.76 1.94
C ILE A 142 4.77 -4.17 1.83
N ASP A 143 3.74 -4.44 2.63
CA ASP A 143 3.00 -5.69 2.52
C ASP A 143 2.21 -5.80 1.19
N LYS A 144 2.02 -7.02 0.69
CA LYS A 144 1.28 -7.33 -0.55
C LYS A 144 -0.14 -6.76 -0.53
N GLY A 145 -0.84 -6.87 0.61
CA GLY A 145 -2.18 -6.33 0.79
C GLY A 145 -2.21 -4.79 0.73
N THR A 146 -1.16 -4.14 1.20
CA THR A 146 -0.99 -2.68 1.09
C THR A 146 -0.69 -2.27 -0.35
N GLY A 147 0.24 -2.96 -1.02
CA GLY A 147 0.58 -2.70 -2.42
C GLY A 147 -0.60 -2.88 -3.36
N SER A 148 -1.41 -3.92 -3.16
CA SER A 148 -2.65 -4.15 -3.93
C SER A 148 -3.64 -2.99 -3.78
N LYS A 149 -3.87 -2.52 -2.54
CA LYS A 149 -4.76 -1.37 -2.28
C LYS A 149 -4.23 -0.11 -2.93
N ILE A 150 -2.93 0.16 -2.83
CA ILE A 150 -2.29 1.30 -3.48
C ILE A 150 -2.54 1.24 -4.99
N PHE A 151 -2.23 0.10 -5.62
CA PHE A 151 -2.38 -0.07 -7.05
C PHE A 151 -3.82 0.20 -7.51
N ILE A 152 -4.81 -0.47 -6.92
CA ILE A 152 -6.23 -0.29 -7.30
C ILE A 152 -6.67 1.15 -7.08
N THR A 153 -6.29 1.75 -5.95
CA THR A 153 -6.65 3.13 -5.61
C THR A 153 -6.12 4.11 -6.66
N TRP A 154 -4.86 3.96 -7.05
CA TRP A 154 -4.23 4.84 -8.04
C TRP A 154 -4.74 4.60 -9.45
N ILE A 155 -5.08 3.37 -9.84
CA ILE A 155 -5.74 3.09 -11.13
C ILE A 155 -7.07 3.85 -11.23
N LEU A 156 -7.96 3.70 -10.23
CA LEU A 156 -9.26 4.37 -10.21
C LEU A 156 -9.14 5.91 -10.13
N PHE A 157 -8.09 6.39 -9.46
CA PHE A 157 -7.81 7.82 -9.39
C PHE A 157 -7.33 8.37 -10.73
N LEU A 158 -6.34 7.72 -11.36
CA LEU A 158 -5.78 8.13 -12.64
C LEU A 158 -6.79 8.00 -13.78
N GLU A 159 -7.66 7.00 -13.75
CA GLU A 159 -8.78 6.87 -14.69
C GLU A 159 -9.64 8.15 -14.70
N LYS A 160 -10.00 8.67 -13.52
CA LYS A 160 -10.81 9.88 -13.40
C LYS A 160 -10.05 11.14 -13.79
N GLU A 161 -8.81 11.25 -13.34
CA GLU A 161 -8.00 12.45 -13.57
C GLU A 161 -7.51 12.57 -15.01
N LEU A 162 -7.18 11.45 -15.67
CA LEU A 162 -6.65 11.44 -17.04
C LEU A 162 -7.73 11.15 -18.09
N ASN A 163 -9.01 11.05 -17.70
CA ASN A 163 -10.12 10.78 -18.62
C ASN A 163 -10.17 11.77 -19.79
N PHE A 164 -9.81 13.03 -19.55
CA PHE A 164 -9.80 14.07 -20.58
C PHE A 164 -8.70 13.88 -21.64
N LEU A 165 -7.63 13.14 -21.33
CA LEU A 165 -6.54 12.82 -22.28
C LEU A 165 -6.89 11.65 -23.19
N LEU A 166 -7.82 10.80 -22.78
CA LEU A 166 -8.23 9.61 -23.49
C LEU A 166 -9.72 9.67 -23.80
N PRO A 167 -10.14 10.43 -24.84
CA PRO A 167 -11.52 10.43 -25.31
C PRO A 167 -11.80 9.08 -25.97
N PHE A 168 -12.03 8.04 -25.17
CA PHE A 168 -12.54 6.78 -25.66
C PHE A 168 -13.98 7.00 -26.12
N SER A 169 -14.25 6.63 -27.37
CA SER A 169 -15.61 6.70 -27.91
C SER A 169 -16.56 5.90 -27.04
N THR A 170 -17.72 6.46 -26.74
CA THR A 170 -18.75 5.75 -25.98
C THR A 170 -19.27 4.54 -26.76
N ARG A 171 -19.90 3.58 -26.08
CA ARG A 171 -20.54 2.45 -26.79
C ARG A 171 -21.56 2.95 -27.81
N GLU A 172 -22.28 4.02 -27.48
CA GLU A 172 -23.31 4.64 -28.32
C GLU A 172 -22.71 5.22 -29.61
N GLU A 173 -21.58 5.92 -29.51
CA GLU A 173 -20.83 6.43 -30.66
C GLU A 173 -20.29 5.29 -31.54
N MET A 174 -19.84 4.20 -30.92
CA MET A 174 -19.26 3.04 -31.61
C MET A 174 -20.29 2.14 -32.32
N ILE A 175 -21.59 2.25 -32.03
CA ILE A 175 -22.64 1.47 -32.72
C ILE A 175 -22.71 1.83 -34.20
N ARG A 176 -22.43 3.09 -34.55
CA ARG A 176 -22.51 3.60 -35.93
C ARG A 176 -21.22 3.39 -36.72
N VAL A 177 -20.14 2.95 -36.08
CA VAL A 177 -18.85 2.72 -36.74
C VAL A 177 -18.86 1.31 -37.37
N PRO A 178 -18.65 1.20 -38.69
CA PRO A 178 -18.59 -0.10 -39.35
C PRO A 178 -17.43 -0.93 -38.78
N LYS A 179 -17.76 -2.11 -38.25
CA LYS A 179 -16.76 -3.02 -37.69
C LYS A 179 -15.97 -3.72 -38.79
N PRO A 180 -14.66 -3.95 -38.62
CA PRO A 180 -13.91 -4.80 -39.52
C PRO A 180 -14.56 -6.19 -39.65
N LYS A 181 -14.53 -6.76 -40.87
CA LYS A 181 -15.22 -8.03 -41.20
C LYS A 181 -14.80 -9.22 -40.33
N CYS A 182 -13.63 -9.16 -39.69
CA CYS A 182 -13.14 -10.18 -38.75
C CYS A 182 -13.83 -10.16 -37.38
N PHE A 183 -14.51 -9.06 -37.02
CA PHE A 183 -15.29 -8.94 -35.77
C PHE A 183 -16.79 -9.14 -35.98
N THR A 184 -17.22 -9.34 -37.23
CA THR A 184 -18.58 -9.78 -37.53
C THR A 184 -18.66 -11.24 -37.09
N LYS A 185 -19.48 -11.54 -36.08
CA LYS A 185 -19.69 -12.93 -35.62
C LYS A 185 -20.03 -13.80 -36.83
N LYS A 186 -19.13 -14.66 -37.29
CA LYS A 186 -19.55 -15.90 -37.94
C LYS A 186 -20.27 -16.68 -36.86
N SER A 187 -21.54 -17.01 -37.06
CA SER A 187 -22.21 -17.92 -36.14
C SER A 187 -21.36 -19.20 -36.09
N LEU A 188 -20.90 -19.54 -34.89
CA LEU A 188 -20.20 -20.80 -34.66
C LEU A 188 -21.26 -21.90 -34.72
N ASN A 189 -21.64 -22.30 -35.93
CA ASN A 189 -22.62 -23.38 -36.17
C ASN A 189 -21.99 -24.79 -36.06
N ASN A 190 -20.77 -24.92 -35.51
CA ASN A 190 -20.00 -26.16 -35.57
C ASN A 190 -19.67 -26.71 -34.18
N LEU A 191 -20.69 -26.87 -33.31
CA LEU A 191 -20.58 -27.59 -32.04
C LEU A 191 -21.78 -28.54 -31.82
N GLU A 192 -22.17 -29.25 -32.87
CA GLU A 192 -22.91 -30.52 -32.74
C GLU A 192 -22.23 -31.56 -33.65
N GLN A 193 -21.33 -32.35 -33.05
CA GLN A 193 -20.93 -33.68 -33.50
C GLN A 193 -20.76 -34.55 -32.26
#